data_AF-A0AA45W0N2-F1
#
_entry.id   AF-A0AA45W0N2-F1
#
_cell.length_a   1.000
_cell.length_b   1.000
_cell.length_c   1.000
_cell.angle_alpha   90.00
_cell.angle_beta   90.00
_cell.angle_gamma   90.00
#
_symmetry.space_group_name_H-M   'P 1'
#
loop_
_entity.id
_entity.type
_entity.pdbx_description
1 polymer ?
#
loop_
_entity_poly.entity_id
_entity_poly.type
_entity_poly.pdbx_seq_one_letter_code
_entity_poly.pdbx_strand_id
1 'polypeptide(L)'
;MIKHISRRSLVAAAIGVSAAATPAFAQEWPSGPLHVYVGFPAGSSPDTIARLIADPLSEALGQPVVIENKPGAGGVIGVQQMLAQKDDGHSFGVTINGPLTTAQRLIPDLGYDPATDIAPVSLIATTPLVLAVSSDNPAEDATSFIETAKASPGEISYGSVGQGSGAHLTAELFASEAGIELFHIPFQSYAEVTTSILGGEIDSGFMAPSAALPHVEAGKMKMLGITSTEPFPQVPEVPVLAGQAGLPDDFRAELWDAFIAPAGTDPEIIERLNTEIVEILGDAEIQDKLLAIGWKAEPGTPEEFAARIKDDTELWGAVIDKTEAQE
;
A
#
# COMPACT_ATOMS: atom_id res chain seq x y z
N MET A 1 2.45 75.41 -32.41
CA MET A 1 3.73 75.39 -31.67
C MET A 1 3.95 73.98 -31.14
N ILE A 2 4.79 73.19 -31.81
CA ILE A 2 5.09 71.81 -31.42
C ILE A 2 6.31 71.85 -30.49
N LYS A 3 6.12 71.55 -29.20
CA LYS A 3 7.21 71.49 -28.23
C LYS A 3 8.09 70.28 -28.55
N HIS A 4 9.38 70.53 -28.83
CA HIS A 4 10.38 69.48 -28.99
C HIS A 4 10.59 68.74 -27.67
N ILE A 5 10.06 67.52 -27.58
CA ILE A 5 10.39 66.57 -26.52
C ILE A 5 11.84 66.13 -26.76
N SER A 6 12.75 66.51 -25.86
CA SER A 6 14.16 66.18 -26.00
C SER A 6 14.39 64.68 -25.78
N ARG A 7 15.25 64.05 -26.59
CA ARG A 7 15.68 62.65 -26.41
C ARG A 7 16.20 62.35 -24.99
N ARG A 8 16.71 63.36 -24.28
CA ARG A 8 17.17 63.23 -22.88
C ARG A 8 16.02 63.05 -21.88
N SER A 9 14.85 63.59 -22.19
CA SER A 9 13.64 63.47 -21.36
C SER A 9 13.01 62.07 -21.46
N LEU A 10 13.21 61.36 -22.58
CA LEU A 10 12.75 59.97 -22.75
C LEU A 10 13.67 58.96 -22.05
N VAL A 11 14.98 59.24 -21.97
CA VAL A 11 15.94 58.36 -21.25
C VAL A 11 15.77 58.44 -19.74
N ALA A 12 15.45 59.63 -19.19
CA ALA A 12 15.21 59.79 -17.76
C ALA A 12 13.93 59.07 -17.26
N ALA A 13 12.92 58.91 -18.12
CA ALA A 13 11.69 58.18 -17.79
C ALA A 13 11.87 56.65 -17.83
N ALA A 14 12.84 56.13 -18.60
CA ALA A 14 13.10 54.70 -18.71
C ALA A 14 13.87 54.13 -17.51
N ILE A 15 14.65 54.96 -16.79
CA ILE A 15 15.44 54.51 -15.62
C ILE A 15 14.58 54.44 -14.34
N GLY A 16 13.48 55.19 -14.27
CA GLY A 16 12.59 55.18 -13.10
C GLY A 16 11.68 53.95 -12.99
N VAL A 17 11.46 53.21 -14.08
CA VAL A 17 10.56 52.03 -14.09
C VAL A 17 11.28 50.74 -13.70
N SER A 18 12.61 50.70 -13.81
CA SER A 18 13.40 49.49 -13.50
C SER A 18 13.66 49.26 -12.01
N ALA A 19 13.30 50.22 -11.13
CA ALA A 19 13.56 50.15 -9.69
C ALA A 19 12.35 49.68 -8.85
N ALA A 20 11.23 49.33 -9.49
CA ALA A 20 10.03 48.81 -8.84
C ALA A 20 9.82 47.29 -9.04
N ALA A 21 10.91 46.54 -9.27
CA ALA A 21 10.86 45.09 -9.14
C ALA A 21 10.80 44.75 -7.65
N THR A 22 9.59 44.67 -7.10
CA THR A 22 9.36 43.99 -5.82
C THR A 22 9.93 42.58 -5.94
N PRO A 23 10.72 42.09 -4.97
CA PRO A 23 11.10 40.68 -4.98
C PRO A 23 9.80 39.87 -5.03
N ALA A 24 9.63 39.09 -6.09
CA ALA A 24 8.63 38.03 -6.08
C ALA A 24 9.12 37.05 -5.01
N PHE A 25 8.56 37.15 -3.81
CA PHE A 25 8.65 36.06 -2.85
C PHE A 25 7.99 34.87 -3.55
N ALA A 26 8.78 33.85 -3.87
CA ALA A 26 8.22 32.56 -4.22
C ALA A 26 7.21 32.22 -3.12
N GLN A 27 5.96 31.95 -3.51
CA GLN A 27 4.91 31.66 -2.55
C GLN A 27 5.32 30.36 -1.85
N GLU A 28 5.51 30.43 -0.53
CA GLU A 28 5.97 29.29 0.26
C GLU A 28 4.94 28.15 0.12
N TRP A 29 5.41 26.96 -0.23
CA TRP A 29 4.55 25.78 -0.35
C TRP A 29 4.26 25.21 1.05
N PRO A 30 3.02 24.74 1.34
CA PRO A 30 1.85 24.76 0.47
C PRO A 30 1.11 26.11 0.48
N SER A 31 0.65 26.51 -0.70
CA SER A 31 -0.02 27.80 -0.93
C SER A 31 -1.55 27.72 -0.85
N GLY A 32 -2.09 26.51 -0.71
CA GLY A 32 -3.51 26.21 -0.58
C GLY A 32 -3.74 24.78 -0.12
N PRO A 33 -5.01 24.32 -0.10
CA PRO A 33 -5.36 22.97 0.30
C PRO A 33 -4.63 21.89 -0.53
N LEU A 34 -4.22 20.83 0.15
CA LEU A 34 -3.75 19.61 -0.48
C LEU A 34 -4.95 18.70 -0.79
N HIS A 35 -4.95 18.10 -1.97
CA HIS A 35 -5.96 17.14 -2.40
C HIS A 35 -5.34 15.75 -2.44
N VAL A 36 -5.86 14.82 -1.64
CA VAL A 36 -5.36 13.45 -1.55
C VAL A 36 -6.40 12.51 -2.14
N TYR A 37 -6.09 11.97 -3.32
CA TYR A 37 -6.96 11.05 -4.04
C TYR A 37 -6.82 9.63 -3.49
N VAL A 38 -7.95 9.01 -3.17
CA VAL A 38 -8.04 7.61 -2.69
C VAL A 38 -8.88 6.81 -3.68
N GLY A 39 -8.30 5.76 -4.27
CA GLY A 39 -8.96 4.94 -5.29
C GLY A 39 -10.05 3.98 -4.81
N PHE A 40 -10.56 4.17 -3.58
CA PHE A 40 -11.47 3.27 -2.88
C PHE A 40 -12.61 4.02 -2.17
N PRO A 41 -13.75 3.36 -1.89
CA PRO A 41 -14.87 3.99 -1.17
C PRO A 41 -14.48 4.44 0.25
N ALA A 42 -15.22 5.42 0.77
CA ALA A 42 -15.07 5.84 2.16
C ALA A 42 -15.29 4.68 3.14
N GLY A 43 -14.48 4.60 4.19
CA GLY A 43 -14.48 3.50 5.17
C GLY A 43 -13.71 2.24 4.73
N SER A 44 -13.09 2.24 3.54
CA SER A 44 -12.07 1.25 3.19
C SER A 44 -10.76 1.50 3.96
N SER A 45 -9.85 0.53 4.00
CA SER A 45 -8.54 0.68 4.66
C SER A 45 -7.76 1.92 4.19
N PRO A 46 -7.52 2.15 2.88
CA PRO A 46 -6.79 3.33 2.42
C PRO A 46 -7.51 4.65 2.67
N ASP A 47 -8.86 4.68 2.70
CA ASP A 47 -9.59 5.88 3.14
C ASP A 47 -9.41 6.15 4.64
N THR A 48 -9.52 5.10 5.45
CA THR A 48 -9.40 5.19 6.91
C THR A 48 -7.99 5.64 7.30
N ILE A 49 -6.96 5.05 6.69
CA ILE A 49 -5.56 5.40 6.93
C ILE A 49 -5.25 6.80 6.40
N ALA A 50 -5.73 7.18 5.22
CA ALA A 50 -5.54 8.55 4.70
C ALA A 50 -6.15 9.60 5.65
N ARG A 51 -7.36 9.36 6.17
CA ARG A 51 -8.01 10.26 7.14
C ARG A 51 -7.29 10.31 8.47
N LEU A 52 -6.72 9.19 8.91
CA LEU A 52 -5.96 9.12 10.16
C LEU A 52 -4.75 10.04 10.14
N ILE A 53 -4.05 10.16 9.00
CA ILE A 53 -2.89 11.04 8.86
C ILE A 53 -3.25 12.45 8.35
N ALA A 54 -4.45 12.66 7.78
CA ALA A 54 -4.84 13.93 7.16
C ALA A 54 -4.91 15.08 8.16
N ASP A 55 -5.53 14.89 9.32
CA ASP A 55 -5.69 15.95 10.32
C ASP A 55 -4.33 16.40 10.88
N PRO A 56 -3.44 15.49 11.36
CA PRO A 56 -2.09 15.88 11.80
C PRO A 56 -1.26 16.52 10.69
N LEU A 57 -1.33 15.99 9.46
CA LEU A 57 -0.61 16.55 8.32
C LEU A 57 -1.12 17.96 7.98
N SER A 58 -2.42 18.20 8.10
CA SER A 58 -3.02 19.52 7.91
C SER A 58 -2.52 20.53 8.94
N GLU A 59 -2.41 20.12 10.21
CA GLU A 59 -1.84 20.95 11.27
C GLU A 59 -0.37 21.28 11.00
N ALA A 60 0.44 20.28 10.63
CA ALA A 60 1.86 20.42 10.35
C ALA A 60 2.17 21.31 9.13
N LEU A 61 1.30 21.26 8.11
CA LEU A 61 1.47 22.05 6.88
C LEU A 61 0.78 23.42 6.95
N GLY A 62 -0.08 23.66 7.94
CA GLY A 62 -0.87 24.89 8.05
C GLY A 62 -1.89 25.07 6.92
N GLN A 63 -2.19 24.01 6.16
CA GLN A 63 -3.15 24.01 5.06
C GLN A 63 -4.09 22.80 5.18
N PRO A 64 -5.36 22.91 4.73
CA PRO A 64 -6.28 21.77 4.74
C PRO A 64 -5.75 20.60 3.90
N VAL A 65 -5.90 19.38 4.40
CA VAL A 65 -5.70 18.14 3.64
C VAL A 65 -7.07 17.53 3.35
N VAL A 66 -7.46 17.50 2.07
CA VAL A 66 -8.80 17.08 1.63
C VAL A 66 -8.71 15.70 1.01
N ILE A 67 -9.37 14.71 1.64
CA ILE A 67 -9.47 13.34 1.11
C ILE A 67 -10.57 13.25 0.05
N GLU A 68 -10.22 12.79 -1.14
CA GLU A 68 -11.12 12.60 -2.28
C GLU A 68 -11.21 11.14 -2.72
N ASN A 69 -12.29 10.45 -2.36
CA ASN A 69 -12.54 9.08 -2.81
C ASN A 69 -12.98 9.04 -4.28
N LYS A 70 -12.20 8.37 -5.13
CA LYS A 70 -12.46 8.12 -6.56
C LYS A 70 -12.42 6.61 -6.84
N PRO A 71 -13.41 5.83 -6.37
CA PRO A 71 -13.37 4.38 -6.43
C PRO A 71 -13.41 3.84 -7.87
N GLY A 72 -12.63 2.79 -8.13
CA GLY A 72 -12.75 2.00 -9.35
C GLY A 72 -11.45 1.28 -9.74
N ALA A 73 -11.60 0.18 -10.50
CA ALA A 73 -10.50 -0.61 -11.05
C ALA A 73 -9.40 -0.97 -10.03
N GLY A 74 -9.79 -1.42 -8.83
CA GLY A 74 -8.82 -1.84 -7.81
C GLY A 74 -7.90 -0.73 -7.29
N GLY A 75 -8.34 0.54 -7.37
CA GLY A 75 -7.58 1.70 -6.91
C GLY A 75 -6.97 2.55 -8.04
N VAL A 76 -6.87 2.00 -9.25
CA VAL A 76 -6.28 2.64 -10.44
C VAL A 76 -6.91 3.99 -10.75
N ILE A 77 -8.23 4.12 -10.60
CA ILE A 77 -8.92 5.39 -10.89
C ILE A 77 -8.44 6.51 -9.97
N GLY A 78 -8.14 6.23 -8.70
CA GLY A 78 -7.58 7.23 -7.78
C GLY A 78 -6.23 7.77 -8.25
N VAL A 79 -5.33 6.87 -8.68
CA VAL A 79 -4.03 7.23 -9.23
C VAL A 79 -4.17 8.06 -10.51
N GLN A 80 -5.05 7.65 -11.43
CA GLN A 80 -5.32 8.42 -12.66
C GLN A 80 -5.84 9.83 -12.37
N GLN A 81 -6.71 10.00 -11.35
CA GLN A 81 -7.20 11.33 -10.97
C GLN A 81 -6.10 12.22 -10.38
N MET A 82 -5.21 11.65 -9.55
CA MET A 82 -4.02 12.37 -9.07
C MET A 82 -3.15 12.83 -10.25
N LEU A 83 -2.83 11.93 -11.18
CA LEU A 83 -1.97 12.23 -12.33
C LEU A 83 -2.60 13.25 -13.30
N ALA A 84 -3.94 13.30 -13.37
CA ALA A 84 -4.64 14.32 -14.15
C ALA A 84 -4.47 15.74 -13.60
N GLN A 85 -4.06 15.90 -12.33
CA GLN A 85 -3.81 17.18 -11.66
C GLN A 85 -2.31 17.47 -11.43
N LYS A 86 -1.40 16.71 -12.03
CA LYS A 86 0.03 16.72 -11.71
C LYS A 86 0.76 18.07 -11.77
N ASP A 87 0.21 19.05 -12.50
CA ASP A 87 0.84 20.35 -12.69
C ASP A 87 0.48 21.37 -11.58
N ASP A 88 -0.37 21.01 -10.61
CA ASP A 88 -0.86 21.94 -9.58
C ASP A 88 0.02 22.05 -8.32
N GLY A 89 0.92 21.10 -8.09
CA GLY A 89 1.78 21.01 -6.90
C GLY A 89 1.04 20.75 -5.57
N HIS A 90 -0.26 20.45 -5.60
CA HIS A 90 -1.10 20.23 -4.41
C HIS A 90 -1.94 18.94 -4.48
N SER A 91 -1.83 18.16 -5.56
CA SER A 91 -2.53 16.88 -5.75
C SER A 91 -1.62 15.67 -5.51
N PHE A 92 -2.04 14.82 -4.56
CA PHE A 92 -1.33 13.63 -4.09
C PHE A 92 -2.26 12.42 -4.00
N GLY A 93 -1.75 11.25 -3.64
CA GLY A 93 -2.55 10.04 -3.56
C GLY A 93 -2.23 9.19 -2.33
N VAL A 94 -3.24 8.50 -1.82
CA VAL A 94 -3.06 7.32 -0.98
C VAL A 94 -3.55 6.09 -1.74
N THR A 95 -2.67 5.11 -1.89
CA THR A 95 -2.89 3.90 -2.69
C THR A 95 -2.43 2.66 -1.94
N ILE A 96 -2.68 1.49 -2.55
CA ILE A 96 -2.24 0.17 -2.07
C ILE A 96 -1.26 -0.48 -3.06
N ASN A 97 -0.82 -1.72 -2.78
CA ASN A 97 0.12 -2.47 -3.63
C ASN A 97 -0.27 -2.52 -5.11
N GLY A 98 -1.51 -2.93 -5.41
CA GLY A 98 -1.96 -3.30 -6.75
C GLY A 98 -1.70 -2.22 -7.81
N PRO A 99 -2.23 -0.99 -7.63
CA PRO A 99 -2.01 0.11 -8.57
C PRO A 99 -0.54 0.44 -8.87
N LEU A 100 0.40 0.14 -7.97
CA LEU A 100 1.83 0.43 -8.17
C LEU A 100 2.65 -0.76 -8.65
N THR A 101 2.13 -1.98 -8.61
CA THR A 101 2.93 -3.21 -8.83
C THR A 101 2.29 -4.14 -9.85
N THR A 102 1.11 -4.68 -9.56
CA THR A 102 0.48 -5.73 -10.38
C THR A 102 -0.43 -5.19 -11.47
N ALA A 103 -0.99 -3.99 -11.30
CA ALA A 103 -1.97 -3.41 -12.22
C ALA A 103 -1.46 -3.30 -13.66
N GLN A 104 -0.16 -3.03 -13.86
CA GLN A 104 0.44 -2.92 -15.20
C GLN A 104 0.40 -4.25 -15.97
N ARG A 105 0.42 -5.37 -15.26
CA ARG A 105 0.26 -6.71 -15.86
C ARG A 105 -1.20 -7.09 -16.05
N LEU A 106 -2.04 -6.76 -15.08
CA LEU A 106 -3.42 -7.27 -15.00
C LEU A 106 -4.45 -6.43 -15.78
N ILE A 107 -4.16 -5.16 -16.05
CA ILE A 107 -5.11 -4.22 -16.66
C ILE A 107 -4.56 -3.75 -18.01
N PRO A 108 -5.15 -4.22 -19.13
CA PRO A 108 -4.87 -3.66 -20.45
C PRO A 108 -5.17 -2.17 -20.44
N ASP A 109 -4.24 -1.36 -20.96
CA ASP A 109 -4.34 0.10 -21.01
C ASP A 109 -4.54 0.77 -19.63
N LEU A 110 -3.66 0.46 -18.68
CA LEU A 110 -3.65 1.03 -17.32
C LEU A 110 -3.74 2.58 -17.28
N GLY A 111 -3.25 3.26 -18.32
CA GLY A 111 -3.33 4.72 -18.46
C GLY A 111 -2.26 5.51 -17.71
N TYR A 112 -1.30 4.82 -17.09
CA TYR A 112 -0.06 5.38 -16.55
C TYR A 112 1.00 4.26 -16.46
N ASP A 113 2.26 4.65 -16.36
CA ASP A 113 3.37 3.76 -16.02
C ASP A 113 3.74 3.96 -14.53
N PRO A 114 3.52 2.96 -13.66
CA PRO A 114 3.83 3.08 -12.24
C PRO A 114 5.29 3.43 -11.95
N ALA A 115 6.22 3.05 -12.83
CA ALA A 115 7.65 3.26 -12.63
C ALA A 115 8.11 4.66 -13.05
N THR A 116 7.39 5.35 -13.94
CA THR A 116 7.83 6.66 -14.47
C THR A 116 6.89 7.80 -14.17
N ASP A 117 5.61 7.55 -13.93
CA ASP A 117 4.60 8.60 -13.73
C ASP A 117 4.36 8.92 -12.25
N ILE A 118 4.94 8.15 -11.32
CA ILE A 118 4.69 8.26 -9.87
C ILE A 118 6.00 8.53 -9.13
N ALA A 119 5.95 9.47 -8.19
CA ALA A 119 6.99 9.72 -7.20
C ALA A 119 6.57 9.11 -5.85
N PRO A 120 7.33 8.13 -5.30
CA PRO A 120 7.12 7.62 -3.96
C PRO A 120 7.34 8.71 -2.91
N VAL A 121 6.46 8.79 -1.89
CA VAL A 121 6.62 9.76 -0.78
C VAL A 121 6.86 9.03 0.53
N SER A 122 5.97 8.10 0.91
CA SER A 122 6.10 7.37 2.17
C SER A 122 5.25 6.11 2.16
N LEU A 123 5.80 5.00 2.67
CA LEU A 123 5.02 3.85 3.07
C LEU A 123 4.32 4.19 4.38
N ILE A 124 2.99 4.11 4.44
CA ILE A 124 2.26 4.57 5.63
C ILE A 124 2.18 3.44 6.64
N ALA A 125 1.66 2.29 6.20
CA ALA A 125 1.45 1.15 7.07
C ALA A 125 1.46 -0.16 6.29
N THR A 126 1.81 -1.25 6.99
CA THR A 126 1.74 -2.62 6.49
C THR A 126 0.77 -3.46 7.33
N THR A 127 0.21 -4.50 6.73
CA THR A 127 -0.50 -5.56 7.43
C THR A 127 -0.16 -6.92 6.82
N PRO A 128 0.22 -7.91 7.64
CA PRO A 128 0.49 -9.25 7.15
C PRO A 128 -0.79 -10.07 6.98
N LEU A 129 -0.61 -11.27 6.44
CA LEU A 129 -1.58 -12.35 6.46
C LEU A 129 -1.04 -13.49 7.34
N VAL A 130 -1.95 -14.28 7.89
CA VAL A 130 -1.63 -15.52 8.62
C VAL A 130 -2.10 -16.73 7.84
N LEU A 131 -1.30 -17.79 7.84
CA LEU A 131 -1.74 -19.11 7.40
C LEU A 131 -2.65 -19.70 8.47
N ALA A 132 -3.96 -19.66 8.23
CA ALA A 132 -4.96 -20.13 9.16
C ALA A 132 -5.52 -21.49 8.76
N VAL A 133 -5.71 -22.36 9.76
CA VAL A 133 -6.35 -23.68 9.62
C VAL A 133 -7.38 -23.89 10.74
N SER A 134 -8.25 -24.88 10.62
CA SER A 134 -9.14 -25.28 11.71
C SER A 134 -8.36 -25.91 12.87
N SER A 135 -8.92 -25.90 14.08
CA SER A 135 -8.30 -26.55 15.25
C SER A 135 -8.10 -28.05 15.06
N ASP A 136 -8.93 -28.69 14.23
CA ASP A 136 -8.92 -30.12 13.98
C ASP A 136 -7.92 -30.53 12.87
N ASN A 137 -7.35 -29.56 12.15
CA ASN A 137 -6.29 -29.81 11.17
C ASN A 137 -5.06 -30.41 11.89
N PRO A 138 -4.44 -31.49 11.37
CA PRO A 138 -3.33 -32.17 12.04
C PRO A 138 -2.00 -31.39 12.03
N ALA A 139 -1.87 -30.33 11.22
CA ALA A 139 -0.65 -29.51 11.20
C ALA A 139 -0.56 -28.64 12.45
N GLU A 140 0.56 -28.73 13.18
CA GLU A 140 0.81 -27.95 14.39
C GLU A 140 1.57 -26.64 14.09
N ASP A 141 2.23 -26.60 12.94
CA ASP A 141 3.05 -25.48 12.48
C ASP A 141 3.16 -25.49 10.93
N ALA A 142 3.79 -24.46 10.38
CA ALA A 142 4.02 -24.36 8.93
C ALA A 142 4.85 -25.54 8.37
N THR A 143 5.77 -26.11 9.15
CA THR A 143 6.62 -27.23 8.71
C THR A 143 5.79 -28.49 8.48
N SER A 144 5.00 -28.90 9.47
CA SER A 144 4.10 -30.05 9.38
C SER A 144 2.99 -29.84 8.33
N PHE A 145 2.54 -28.60 8.13
CA PHE A 145 1.65 -28.26 7.01
C PHE A 145 2.30 -28.52 5.65
N ILE A 146 3.52 -27.99 5.44
CA ILE A 146 4.26 -28.16 4.18
C ILE A 146 4.62 -29.63 3.94
N GLU A 147 5.03 -30.38 4.96
CA GLU A 147 5.29 -31.82 4.84
C GLU A 147 4.05 -32.60 4.41
N THR A 148 2.89 -32.27 4.97
CA THR A 148 1.61 -32.89 4.58
C THR A 148 1.26 -32.55 3.13
N ALA A 149 1.41 -31.28 2.73
CA ALA A 149 1.16 -30.83 1.35
C ALA A 149 2.10 -31.52 0.34
N LYS A 150 3.37 -31.74 0.70
CA LYS A 150 4.34 -32.47 -0.13
C LYS A 150 3.97 -33.94 -0.31
N ALA A 151 3.41 -34.57 0.72
CA ALA A 151 3.00 -35.96 0.68
C ALA A 151 1.72 -36.18 -0.14
N SER A 152 0.88 -35.15 -0.25
CA SER A 152 -0.42 -35.17 -0.93
C SER A 152 -0.60 -33.95 -1.87
N PRO A 153 0.14 -33.89 -2.99
CA PRO A 153 0.08 -32.74 -3.90
C PRO A 153 -1.34 -32.48 -4.42
N GLY A 154 -1.82 -31.25 -4.26
CA GLY A 154 -3.15 -30.82 -4.74
C GLY A 154 -4.34 -31.33 -3.92
N GLU A 155 -4.11 -32.06 -2.82
CA GLU A 155 -5.23 -32.50 -1.95
C GLU A 155 -5.58 -31.47 -0.87
N ILE A 156 -4.61 -30.65 -0.44
CA ILE A 156 -4.86 -29.60 0.55
C ILE A 156 -5.47 -28.39 -0.14
N SER A 157 -6.67 -28.04 0.25
CA SER A 157 -7.41 -26.90 -0.26
C SER A 157 -7.11 -25.61 0.51
N TYR A 158 -7.20 -24.47 -0.19
CA TYR A 158 -7.16 -23.17 0.44
C TYR A 158 -8.21 -22.21 -0.11
N GLY A 159 -8.72 -21.34 0.76
CA GLY A 159 -9.69 -20.31 0.40
C GLY A 159 -9.07 -18.94 0.16
N SER A 160 -9.61 -18.22 -0.83
CA SER A 160 -9.35 -16.77 -1.02
C SER A 160 -10.64 -16.02 -1.39
N VAL A 161 -10.55 -14.70 -1.56
CA VAL A 161 -11.67 -13.89 -2.09
C VAL A 161 -11.66 -13.77 -3.62
N GLY A 162 -11.05 -14.74 -4.30
CA GLY A 162 -10.98 -14.83 -5.76
C GLY A 162 -9.56 -14.79 -6.31
N GLN A 163 -9.46 -15.06 -7.62
CA GLN A 163 -8.21 -14.96 -8.37
C GLN A 163 -7.64 -13.54 -8.30
N GLY A 164 -6.32 -13.46 -8.13
CA GLY A 164 -5.58 -12.21 -8.02
C GLY A 164 -5.78 -11.45 -6.69
N SER A 165 -6.59 -11.95 -5.75
CA SER A 165 -6.69 -11.32 -4.42
C SER A 165 -5.37 -11.46 -3.66
N GLY A 166 -5.08 -10.57 -2.70
CA GLY A 166 -3.87 -10.66 -1.87
C GLY A 166 -3.67 -12.03 -1.22
N ALA A 167 -4.74 -12.64 -0.69
CA ALA A 167 -4.69 -14.00 -0.13
C ALA A 167 -4.39 -15.10 -1.17
N HIS A 168 -4.91 -14.98 -2.39
CA HIS A 168 -4.63 -15.91 -3.49
C HIS A 168 -3.16 -15.81 -3.89
N LEU A 169 -2.68 -14.60 -4.21
CA LEU A 169 -1.29 -14.39 -4.60
C LEU A 169 -0.32 -14.80 -3.46
N THR A 170 -0.68 -14.57 -2.21
CA THR A 170 0.11 -15.01 -1.05
C THR A 170 0.18 -16.53 -0.96
N ALA A 171 -0.93 -17.23 -1.17
CA ALA A 171 -0.96 -18.69 -1.20
C ALA A 171 -0.13 -19.25 -2.35
N GLU A 172 -0.23 -18.65 -3.54
CA GLU A 172 0.57 -19.03 -4.71
C GLU A 172 2.08 -18.79 -4.48
N LEU A 173 2.44 -17.66 -3.88
CA LEU A 173 3.82 -17.39 -3.46
C LEU A 173 4.31 -18.43 -2.46
N PHE A 174 3.55 -18.67 -1.39
CA PHE A 174 3.87 -19.67 -0.37
C PHE A 174 4.02 -21.07 -0.98
N ALA A 175 3.09 -21.49 -1.83
CA ALA A 175 3.12 -22.79 -2.47
C ALA A 175 4.34 -22.92 -3.39
N SER A 176 4.65 -21.86 -4.16
CA SER A 176 5.81 -21.78 -5.04
C SER A 176 7.12 -21.93 -4.28
N GLU A 177 7.32 -21.12 -3.23
CA GLU A 177 8.55 -21.11 -2.43
C GLU A 177 8.72 -22.37 -1.59
N ALA A 178 7.62 -22.91 -1.05
CA ALA A 178 7.67 -24.16 -0.29
C ALA A 178 7.82 -25.42 -1.18
N GLY A 179 7.59 -25.29 -2.49
CA GLY A 179 7.60 -26.39 -3.46
C GLY A 179 6.45 -27.37 -3.21
N ILE A 180 5.23 -26.86 -3.04
CA ILE A 180 4.00 -27.64 -2.80
C ILE A 180 2.90 -27.26 -3.80
N GLU A 181 1.91 -28.13 -3.92
CA GLU A 181 0.71 -27.89 -4.73
C GLU A 181 -0.51 -27.83 -3.82
N LEU A 182 -1.25 -26.72 -3.88
CA LEU A 182 -2.47 -26.50 -3.11
C LEU A 182 -3.66 -26.34 -4.06
N PHE A 183 -4.85 -26.74 -3.63
CA PHE A 183 -6.07 -26.59 -4.41
C PHE A 183 -6.83 -25.32 -4.04
N HIS A 184 -6.90 -24.37 -4.97
CA HIS A 184 -7.57 -23.10 -4.74
C HIS A 184 -9.10 -23.21 -4.83
N ILE A 185 -9.80 -22.65 -3.84
CA ILE A 185 -11.26 -22.49 -3.85
C ILE A 185 -11.61 -21.01 -3.62
N PRO A 186 -12.18 -20.32 -4.62
CA PRO A 186 -12.56 -18.91 -4.49
C PRO A 186 -13.90 -18.73 -3.75
N PHE A 187 -13.96 -17.72 -2.89
CA PHE A 187 -15.16 -17.30 -2.15
C PHE A 187 -15.50 -15.84 -2.42
N GLN A 188 -16.70 -15.40 -2.03
CA GLN A 188 -17.14 -14.01 -2.21
C GLN A 188 -16.65 -13.08 -1.09
N SER A 189 -16.21 -13.63 0.05
CA SER A 189 -15.71 -12.84 1.18
C SER A 189 -14.80 -13.64 2.12
N TYR A 190 -13.97 -12.95 2.91
CA TYR A 190 -13.17 -13.61 3.96
C TYR A 190 -14.02 -14.25 5.06
N ALA A 191 -15.24 -13.75 5.30
CA ALA A 191 -16.17 -14.38 6.23
C ALA A 191 -16.56 -15.78 5.75
N GLU A 192 -16.83 -15.95 4.45
CA GLU A 192 -17.12 -17.25 3.84
C GLU A 192 -15.91 -18.20 3.91
N VAL A 193 -14.71 -17.71 3.63
CA VAL A 193 -13.46 -18.49 3.81
C VAL A 193 -13.36 -18.99 5.25
N THR A 194 -13.54 -18.10 6.23
CA THR A 194 -13.45 -18.43 7.66
C THR A 194 -14.47 -19.49 8.06
N THR A 195 -15.74 -19.33 7.66
CA THR A 195 -16.77 -20.32 7.95
C THR A 195 -16.50 -21.67 7.29
N SER A 196 -15.90 -21.67 6.09
CA SER A 196 -15.57 -22.89 5.35
C SER A 196 -14.42 -23.65 6.01
N ILE A 197 -13.39 -22.95 6.50
CA ILE A 197 -12.32 -23.57 7.31
C ILE A 197 -12.91 -24.18 8.59
N LEU A 198 -13.74 -23.42 9.31
CA LEU A 198 -14.38 -23.89 10.54
C LEU A 198 -15.33 -25.08 10.32
N GLY A 199 -15.97 -25.15 9.16
CA GLY A 199 -16.85 -26.25 8.75
C GLY A 199 -16.11 -27.47 8.20
N GLY A 200 -14.80 -27.38 7.95
CA GLY A 200 -14.00 -28.42 7.31
C GLY A 200 -14.29 -28.60 5.83
N GLU A 201 -14.85 -27.58 5.17
CA GLU A 201 -15.07 -27.58 3.72
C GLU A 201 -13.78 -27.27 2.95
N ILE A 202 -12.88 -26.51 3.58
CA ILE A 202 -11.53 -26.21 3.08
C ILE A 202 -10.50 -26.35 4.21
N ASP A 203 -9.25 -26.62 3.86
CA ASP A 203 -8.22 -26.95 4.84
C ASP A 203 -7.52 -25.73 5.44
N SER A 204 -7.33 -24.68 4.63
CA SER A 204 -6.55 -23.51 5.02
C SER A 204 -6.95 -22.21 4.32
N GLY A 205 -6.34 -21.10 4.71
CA GLY A 205 -6.41 -19.84 3.98
C GLY A 205 -5.43 -18.81 4.54
N PHE A 206 -4.97 -17.91 3.68
CA PHE A 206 -4.27 -16.70 4.12
C PHE A 206 -5.29 -15.60 4.38
N MET A 207 -5.28 -15.04 5.60
CA MET A 207 -6.23 -14.01 6.00
C MET A 207 -5.62 -13.02 6.99
N ALA A 208 -6.29 -11.88 7.18
CA ALA A 208 -5.86 -10.91 8.18
C ALA A 208 -5.86 -11.54 9.58
N PRO A 209 -4.87 -11.24 10.45
CA PRO A 209 -4.82 -11.73 11.82
C PRO A 209 -6.13 -11.47 12.59
N SER A 210 -6.73 -10.29 12.41
CA SER A 210 -7.98 -9.89 13.07
C SER A 210 -9.18 -10.76 12.71
N ALA A 211 -9.17 -11.43 11.56
CA ALA A 211 -10.22 -12.37 11.17
C ALA A 211 -10.03 -13.73 11.86
N ALA A 212 -8.79 -14.19 12.01
CA ALA A 212 -8.47 -15.48 12.62
C ALA A 212 -8.50 -15.42 14.16
N LEU A 213 -8.02 -14.33 14.75
CA LEU A 213 -7.75 -14.20 16.19
C LEU A 213 -8.95 -14.56 17.09
N PRO A 214 -10.18 -14.07 16.86
CA PRO A 214 -11.32 -14.44 17.70
C PRO A 214 -11.62 -15.96 17.68
N HIS A 215 -11.33 -16.64 16.56
CA HIS A 215 -11.53 -18.08 16.43
C HIS A 215 -10.37 -18.87 17.06
N VAL A 216 -9.15 -18.33 17.05
CA VAL A 216 -8.02 -18.89 17.80
C VAL A 216 -8.27 -18.80 19.30
N GLU A 217 -8.72 -17.65 19.81
CA GLU A 217 -9.08 -17.47 21.22
C GLU A 217 -10.22 -18.40 21.66
N ALA A 218 -11.16 -18.70 20.76
CA ALA A 218 -12.22 -19.67 20.98
C ALA A 218 -11.79 -21.14 20.84
N GLY A 219 -10.52 -21.41 20.50
CA GLY A 219 -9.97 -22.75 20.31
C GLY A 219 -10.52 -23.47 19.08
N LYS A 220 -10.88 -22.72 18.02
CA LYS A 220 -11.50 -23.22 16.78
C LYS A 220 -10.60 -23.12 15.55
N MET A 221 -9.55 -22.32 15.61
CA MET A 221 -8.55 -22.19 14.54
C MET A 221 -7.13 -22.22 15.13
N LYS A 222 -6.16 -22.42 14.25
CA LYS A 222 -4.73 -22.22 14.50
C LYS A 222 -4.16 -21.25 13.46
N MET A 223 -3.23 -20.40 13.88
CA MET A 223 -2.39 -19.60 12.98
C MET A 223 -1.02 -20.26 12.92
N LEU A 224 -0.69 -20.88 11.78
CA LEU A 224 0.52 -21.69 11.60
C LEU A 224 1.76 -20.86 11.28
N GLY A 225 1.56 -19.61 10.86
CA GLY A 225 2.61 -18.63 10.67
C GLY A 225 2.07 -17.33 10.09
N ILE A 226 2.90 -16.29 10.12
CA ILE A 226 2.61 -14.94 9.64
C ILE A 226 3.57 -14.52 8.53
N THR A 227 3.09 -13.73 7.58
CA THR A 227 3.81 -13.38 6.35
C THR A 227 4.63 -12.09 6.43
N SER A 228 4.60 -11.38 7.56
CA SER A 228 5.51 -10.26 7.84
C SER A 228 6.93 -10.79 8.06
N THR A 229 7.94 -9.92 7.84
CA THR A 229 9.34 -10.27 8.09
C THR A 229 9.71 -10.26 9.58
N GLU A 230 8.83 -9.72 10.43
CA GLU A 230 9.01 -9.61 11.88
C GLU A 230 7.71 -10.02 12.59
N PRO A 231 7.76 -10.42 13.88
CA PRO A 231 6.57 -10.69 14.67
C PRO A 231 5.60 -9.50 14.67
N PHE A 232 4.32 -9.77 14.44
CA PHE A 232 3.32 -8.71 14.35
C PHE A 232 2.68 -8.43 15.73
N PRO A 233 2.58 -7.17 16.19
CA PRO A 233 2.17 -6.86 17.55
C PRO A 233 0.78 -7.35 17.98
N GLN A 234 -0.15 -7.56 17.05
CA GLN A 234 -1.48 -8.11 17.39
C GLN A 234 -1.46 -9.59 17.74
N VAL A 235 -0.47 -10.33 17.22
CA VAL A 235 -0.35 -11.78 17.35
C VAL A 235 1.13 -12.17 17.54
N PRO A 236 1.81 -11.62 18.57
CA PRO A 236 3.27 -11.73 18.72
C PRO A 236 3.76 -13.16 18.94
N GLU A 237 2.86 -14.08 19.33
CA GLU A 237 3.13 -15.51 19.50
C GLU A 237 3.14 -16.30 18.19
N VAL A 238 2.60 -15.74 17.09
CA VAL A 238 2.53 -16.43 15.80
C VAL A 238 3.91 -16.37 15.12
N PRO A 239 4.51 -17.52 14.76
CA PRO A 239 5.83 -17.54 14.13
C PRO A 239 5.85 -16.87 12.77
N VAL A 240 6.90 -16.09 12.49
CA VAL A 240 7.19 -15.57 11.15
C VAL A 240 7.49 -16.74 10.20
N LEU A 241 6.91 -16.73 9.00
CA LEU A 241 7.11 -17.76 7.99
C LEU A 241 8.49 -17.67 7.32
N ALA A 242 9.09 -16.50 7.26
CA ALA A 242 10.42 -16.30 6.69
C ALA A 242 11.46 -17.22 7.34
N GLY A 243 12.23 -17.93 6.51
CA GLY A 243 13.23 -18.91 6.93
C GLY A 243 12.67 -20.19 7.60
N GLN A 244 11.34 -20.34 7.70
CA GLN A 244 10.71 -21.53 8.28
C GLN A 244 10.31 -22.52 7.19
N ALA A 245 10.29 -23.82 7.53
CA ALA A 245 9.73 -24.87 6.68
C ALA A 245 10.30 -24.94 5.25
N GLY A 246 11.52 -24.45 5.03
CA GLY A 246 12.18 -24.40 3.73
C GLY A 246 11.83 -23.18 2.88
N LEU A 247 11.10 -22.21 3.42
CA LEU A 247 10.87 -20.91 2.80
C LEU A 247 12.15 -20.06 2.83
N PRO A 248 12.34 -19.13 1.87
CA PRO A 248 13.41 -18.15 1.89
C PRO A 248 13.44 -17.30 3.17
N ASP A 249 14.63 -16.86 3.58
CA ASP A 249 14.83 -15.97 4.73
C ASP A 249 14.17 -14.59 4.54
N ASP A 250 13.90 -14.21 3.29
CA ASP A 250 13.24 -12.97 2.87
C ASP A 250 11.79 -13.18 2.42
N PHE A 251 11.20 -14.37 2.68
CA PHE A 251 9.79 -14.60 2.38
C PHE A 251 8.91 -13.54 3.06
N ARG A 252 8.15 -12.82 2.24
CA ARG A 252 7.28 -11.73 2.69
C ARG A 252 6.05 -11.65 1.81
N ALA A 253 4.89 -11.52 2.45
CA ALA A 253 3.65 -11.18 1.77
C ALA A 253 2.82 -10.25 2.64
N GLU A 254 3.00 -8.94 2.46
CA GLU A 254 2.26 -7.94 3.22
C GLU A 254 1.46 -7.06 2.28
N LEU A 255 0.29 -6.66 2.77
CA LEU A 255 -0.45 -5.56 2.18
C LEU A 255 0.11 -4.26 2.75
N TRP A 256 0.13 -3.21 1.94
CA TRP A 256 0.54 -1.90 2.40
C TRP A 256 -0.33 -0.79 1.82
N ASP A 257 -0.43 0.30 2.59
CA ASP A 257 -1.00 1.58 2.17
C ASP A 257 0.13 2.61 2.13
N ALA A 258 0.15 3.45 1.10
CA ALA A 258 1.25 4.38 0.88
C ALA A 258 0.79 5.73 0.33
N PHE A 259 1.56 6.77 0.65
CA PHE A 259 1.42 8.12 0.13
C PHE A 259 2.31 8.29 -1.11
N ILE A 260 1.73 8.83 -2.18
CA ILE A 260 2.38 9.02 -3.47
C ILE A 260 2.12 10.43 -4.03
N ALA A 261 2.99 10.84 -4.94
CA ALA A 261 2.87 12.07 -5.69
C ALA A 261 3.03 11.80 -7.20
N PRO A 262 2.61 12.72 -8.07
CA PRO A 262 2.98 12.68 -9.49
C PRO A 262 4.49 12.79 -9.69
N ALA A 263 5.03 12.05 -10.66
CA ALA A 263 6.41 12.25 -11.09
C ALA A 263 6.62 13.68 -11.60
N GLY A 264 7.74 14.28 -11.20
CA GLY A 264 8.06 15.69 -11.48
C GLY A 264 7.63 16.67 -10.37
N THR A 265 6.97 16.19 -9.32
CA THR A 265 6.80 16.97 -8.07
C THR A 265 8.17 17.44 -7.55
N ASP A 266 8.24 18.69 -7.08
CA ASP A 266 9.48 19.27 -6.57
C ASP A 266 10.07 18.40 -5.44
N PRO A 267 11.36 18.04 -5.49
CA PRO A 267 12.01 17.27 -4.43
C PRO A 267 11.84 17.87 -3.03
N GLU A 268 11.80 19.20 -2.89
CA GLU A 268 11.58 19.87 -1.60
C GLU A 268 10.16 19.59 -1.06
N ILE A 269 9.16 19.44 -1.94
CA ILE A 269 7.79 19.05 -1.55
C ILE A 269 7.76 17.60 -1.09
N ILE A 270 8.46 16.70 -1.80
CA ILE A 270 8.56 15.28 -1.42
C ILE A 270 9.23 15.13 -0.06
N GLU A 271 10.35 15.82 0.15
CA GLU A 271 11.07 15.83 1.43
C GLU A 271 10.21 16.38 2.56
N ARG A 272 9.50 17.50 2.32
CA ARG A 272 8.60 18.10 3.30
C ARG A 272 7.47 17.16 3.68
N LEU A 273 6.80 16.53 2.70
CA LEU A 273 5.73 15.57 2.95
C LEU A 273 6.24 14.33 3.69
N ASN A 274 7.36 13.75 3.25
CA ASN A 274 7.94 12.58 3.90
C ASN A 274 8.29 12.88 5.36
N THR A 275 8.94 14.02 5.63
CA THR A 275 9.31 14.43 6.99
C THR A 275 8.10 14.46 7.92
N GLU A 276 7.03 15.13 7.51
CA GLU A 276 5.82 15.26 8.34
C GLU A 276 5.09 13.93 8.49
N ILE A 277 4.96 13.14 7.41
CA ILE A 277 4.33 11.82 7.47
C ILE A 277 5.10 10.88 8.40
N VAL A 278 6.44 10.86 8.33
CA VAL A 278 7.28 10.06 9.22
C VAL A 278 7.14 10.49 10.68
N GLU A 279 7.08 11.78 10.96
CA GLU A 279 6.83 12.29 12.32
C GLU A 279 5.46 11.85 12.85
N ILE A 280 4.41 11.95 12.02
CA ILE A 280 3.05 11.50 12.36
C ILE A 280 3.02 9.99 12.62
N LEU A 281 3.71 9.19 11.81
CA LEU A 281 3.79 7.74 11.99
C LEU A 281 4.65 7.30 13.19
N GLY A 282 5.50 8.21 13.68
CA GLY A 282 6.24 8.04 14.93
C GLY A 282 5.42 8.32 16.18
N ASP A 283 4.24 8.95 16.06
CA ASP A 283 3.36 9.26 17.19
C ASP A 283 2.67 7.99 17.73
N ALA A 284 2.71 7.80 19.04
CA ALA A 284 2.17 6.61 19.70
C ALA A 284 0.65 6.49 19.54
N GLU A 285 -0.10 7.60 19.54
CA GLU A 285 -1.55 7.57 19.35
C GLU A 285 -1.91 7.13 17.92
N ILE A 286 -1.14 7.58 16.93
CA ILE A 286 -1.31 7.13 15.54
C ILE A 286 -0.96 5.64 15.39
N GLN A 287 0.14 5.19 15.97
CA GLN A 287 0.53 3.79 15.97
C GLN A 287 -0.54 2.90 16.64
N ASP A 288 -1.05 3.30 17.80
CA ASP A 288 -2.11 2.58 18.50
C ASP A 288 -3.40 2.52 17.68
N LYS A 289 -3.78 3.61 17.00
CA LYS A 289 -4.97 3.64 16.12
C LYS A 289 -4.80 2.74 14.89
N LEU A 290 -3.62 2.72 14.27
CA LEU A 290 -3.30 1.80 13.18
C LEU A 290 -3.35 0.35 13.66
N LEU A 291 -2.71 0.05 14.80
CA LEU A 291 -2.69 -1.29 15.37
C LEU A 291 -4.09 -1.75 15.77
N ALA A 292 -4.96 -0.86 16.26
CA ALA A 292 -6.35 -1.20 16.58
C ALA A 292 -7.15 -1.67 15.35
N ILE A 293 -6.77 -1.25 14.14
CA ILE A 293 -7.39 -1.66 12.88
C ILE A 293 -6.59 -2.72 12.11
N GLY A 294 -5.53 -3.29 12.70
CA GLY A 294 -4.76 -4.37 12.07
C GLY A 294 -3.57 -3.93 11.24
N TRP A 295 -3.09 -2.70 11.41
CA TRP A 295 -2.01 -2.13 10.62
C TRP A 295 -0.85 -1.69 11.51
N LYS A 296 0.38 -1.87 11.03
CA LYS A 296 1.59 -1.40 11.70
C LYS A 296 2.15 -0.23 10.90
N ALA A 297 2.46 0.89 11.56
CA ALA A 297 3.11 2.02 10.92
C ALA A 297 4.50 1.61 10.38
N GLU A 298 4.88 2.15 9.22
CA GLU A 298 6.17 1.86 8.56
C GLU A 298 6.90 3.16 8.20
N PRO A 299 7.32 3.98 9.19
CA PRO A 299 8.07 5.19 8.91
C PRO A 299 9.38 4.87 8.20
N GLY A 300 9.62 5.51 7.05
CA GLY A 300 10.81 5.28 6.23
C GLY A 300 11.00 6.35 5.16
N THR A 301 12.04 6.21 4.36
CA THR A 301 12.39 7.19 3.32
C THR A 301 11.66 6.93 2.00
N PRO A 302 11.55 7.94 1.11
CA PRO A 302 11.03 7.75 -0.24
C PRO A 302 11.80 6.67 -1.03
N GLU A 303 13.11 6.56 -0.83
CA GLU A 303 13.96 5.56 -1.50
C GLU A 303 13.69 4.14 -1.02
N GLU A 304 13.47 3.95 0.29
CA GLU A 304 13.07 2.65 0.85
C GLU A 304 11.72 2.22 0.29
N PHE A 305 10.77 3.15 0.16
CA PHE A 305 9.48 2.87 -0.46
C PHE A 305 9.61 2.59 -1.97
N ALA A 306 10.47 3.33 -2.69
CA ALA A 306 10.77 3.05 -4.10
C ALA A 306 11.35 1.64 -4.30
N ALA A 307 12.27 1.21 -3.42
CA ALA A 307 12.81 -0.14 -3.42
C ALA A 307 11.71 -1.17 -3.15
N ARG A 308 10.83 -0.92 -2.17
CA ARG A 308 9.68 -1.78 -1.89
C ARG A 308 8.76 -1.97 -3.11
N ILE A 309 8.44 -0.90 -3.84
CA ILE A 309 7.63 -0.98 -5.07
C ILE A 309 8.32 -1.88 -6.11
N LYS A 310 9.63 -1.68 -6.30
CA LYS A 310 10.41 -2.47 -7.27
C LYS A 310 10.41 -3.95 -6.90
N ASP A 311 10.76 -4.28 -5.67
CA ASP A 311 10.84 -5.66 -5.18
C ASP A 311 9.49 -6.36 -5.28
N ASP A 312 8.41 -5.68 -4.84
CA ASP A 312 7.05 -6.24 -4.92
C ASP A 312 6.60 -6.37 -6.40
N THR A 313 7.02 -5.50 -7.31
CA THR A 313 6.71 -5.60 -8.76
C THR A 313 7.39 -6.82 -9.39
N GLU A 314 8.63 -7.11 -9.00
CA GLU A 314 9.36 -8.30 -9.46
C GLU A 314 8.73 -9.58 -8.86
N LEU A 315 8.51 -9.60 -7.55
CA LEU A 315 7.94 -10.72 -6.81
C LEU A 315 6.54 -11.11 -7.31
N TRP A 316 5.59 -10.18 -7.26
CA TRP A 316 4.20 -10.47 -7.65
C TRP A 316 4.07 -10.69 -9.15
N GLY A 317 4.98 -10.10 -9.93
CA GLY A 317 5.13 -10.41 -11.33
C GLY A 317 5.41 -11.87 -11.62
N ALA A 318 6.46 -12.40 -10.97
CA ALA A 318 6.83 -13.80 -11.12
C ALA A 318 5.72 -14.75 -10.65
N VAL A 319 4.99 -14.38 -9.59
CA VAL A 319 3.82 -15.14 -9.11
C VAL A 319 2.72 -15.16 -10.16
N ILE A 320 2.33 -14.00 -10.71
CA ILE A 320 1.29 -13.91 -11.76
C ILE A 320 1.67 -14.72 -13.00
N ASP A 321 2.89 -14.54 -13.51
CA ASP A 321 3.37 -15.25 -14.70
C ASP A 321 3.32 -16.78 -14.50
N LYS A 322 3.61 -17.25 -13.29
CA LYS A 322 3.55 -18.68 -12.94
C LYS A 322 2.11 -19.18 -12.84
N THR A 323 1.21 -18.43 -12.21
CA THR A 323 -0.20 -18.82 -12.09
C THR A 323 -0.88 -18.85 -13.46
N GLU A 324 -0.64 -17.86 -14.33
CA GLU A 324 -1.19 -17.84 -15.70
C GLU A 324 -0.67 -19.02 -16.55
N ALA A 325 0.57 -19.48 -16.33
CA ALA A 325 1.12 -20.63 -17.04
C ALA A 325 0.53 -21.99 -16.61
N GLN A 326 -0.18 -22.04 -15.48
CA GLN A 326 -0.82 -23.24 -14.94
C GLN A 326 -2.27 -23.41 -15.45
N GLU A 327 -2.87 -22.36 -16.04
CA GLU A 327 -4.21 -22.36 -16.67
C GLU A 327 -4.17 -22.80 -18.15
#